data_AF-A0A350VXN7-F1
#
_entry.id   AF-A0A350VXN7-F1
#
_cell.length_a   1.000
_cell.length_b   1.000
_cell.length_c   1.000
_cell.angle_alpha   90.00
_cell.angle_beta   90.00
_cell.angle_gamma   90.00
#
_symmetry.space_group_name_H-M   'P 1'
#
loop_
_entity.id
_entity.type
_entity.pdbx_description
1 polymer ?
#
loop_
_entity_poly.entity_id
_entity_poly.type
_entity_poly.pdbx_seq_one_letter_code
_entity_poly.pdbx_strand_id
1 'polypeptide(L)'
;MYLVSVDPLDTYEVTLPDMIKHDELPGLTEADSFTDEEAAQKEELSITLYLDNDAFPQTTIKLYRYDGSTCLATVDGKSVALVPRSRTVNLIEAVNAIVPGK
;
A
#
# COMPACT_ATOMS: atom_id res chain seq x y z
N MET A 1 -27.61 28.23 36.32
CA MET A 1 -27.27 26.87 35.84
C MET A 1 -27.12 26.99 34.33
N TYR A 2 -25.89 26.97 33.82
CA TYR A 2 -25.64 27.14 32.38
C TYR A 2 -25.60 25.75 31.75
N LEU A 3 -26.68 25.36 31.07
CA LEU A 3 -26.67 24.21 30.18
C LEU A 3 -26.20 24.73 28.82
N VAL A 4 -24.92 24.47 28.50
CA VAL A 4 -24.44 24.55 27.12
C VAL A 4 -25.14 23.41 26.38
N SER A 5 -26.08 23.75 25.49
CA SER A 5 -26.89 22.79 24.74
C SER A 5 -26.22 22.33 23.44
N VAL A 6 -24.91 22.53 23.31
CA VAL A 6 -24.14 22.13 22.14
C VAL A 6 -23.03 21.22 22.65
N ASP A 7 -23.12 19.94 22.30
CA ASP A 7 -22.05 18.99 22.58
C ASP A 7 -20.81 19.45 21.78
N PRO A 8 -19.67 19.75 22.42
CA PRO A 8 -18.46 20.18 21.71
C PRO A 8 -17.91 19.13 20.74
N LEU A 9 -18.45 17.91 20.74
CA LEU A 9 -18.14 16.87 19.76
C LEU A 9 -18.94 17.00 18.45
N ASP A 10 -20.07 17.72 18.42
CA ASP A 10 -20.85 17.97 17.20
C ASP A 10 -20.09 18.89 16.21
N THR A 11 -19.02 19.56 16.66
CA THR A 11 -18.17 20.41 15.80
C THR A 11 -17.15 19.59 15.01
N TYR A 12 -16.94 18.32 15.36
CA TYR A 12 -15.96 17.45 14.72
C TYR A 12 -16.65 16.22 14.11
N GLU A 13 -17.52 16.46 13.14
CA GLU A 13 -18.08 15.42 12.26
C GLU A 13 -17.01 14.94 11.27
N VAL A 14 -15.93 14.35 11.78
CA VAL A 14 -14.93 13.67 10.95
C VAL A 14 -15.33 12.20 10.94
N THR A 15 -15.87 11.75 9.82
CA THR A 15 -16.24 10.35 9.67
C THR A 15 -14.95 9.51 9.56
N LEU A 16 -14.95 8.25 10.04
CA LEU A 16 -13.84 7.30 9.84
C LEU A 16 -13.28 7.30 8.38
N PRO A 17 -14.11 7.41 7.32
CA PRO A 17 -13.60 7.57 5.96
C PRO A 17 -12.82 8.86 5.68
N ASP A 18 -13.06 9.95 6.41
CA ASP A 18 -12.28 11.19 6.28
C ASP A 18 -10.88 11.08 6.89
N MET A 19 -10.68 10.19 7.88
CA MET A 19 -9.36 9.90 8.46
C MET A 19 -8.50 8.99 7.57
N ILE A 20 -9.10 8.31 6.58
CA ILE A 20 -8.43 7.40 5.64
C ILE A 20 -7.90 8.16 4.40
N LYS A 21 -8.27 9.44 4.20
CA LYS A 21 -7.84 10.26 3.04
C LYS A 21 -6.35 10.63 3.01
N HIS A 22 -5.57 10.19 4.00
CA HIS A 22 -4.12 10.43 4.05
C HIS A 22 -3.27 9.16 4.06
N ASP A 23 -3.89 7.99 3.98
CA ASP A 23 -3.20 6.70 3.82
C ASP A 23 -3.04 6.32 2.33
N GLU A 24 -2.92 7.33 1.45
CA GLU A 24 -2.42 7.09 0.11
C GLU A 24 -0.93 6.75 0.21
N LEU A 25 -0.60 5.46 0.29
CA LEU A 25 0.73 4.97 -0.08
C LEU A 25 1.02 5.44 -1.52
N PRO A 26 1.90 6.45 -1.71
CA PRO A 26 2.11 7.02 -3.02
C PRO A 26 2.92 6.02 -3.85
N GLY A 27 2.23 5.24 -4.68
CA GLY A 27 2.87 4.31 -5.62
C GLY A 27 2.09 3.04 -5.95
N LEU A 28 1.10 2.65 -5.15
CA LEU A 28 0.41 1.34 -5.31
C LEU A 28 -1.12 1.44 -5.45
N THR A 29 -1.66 2.63 -5.64
CA THR A 29 -3.12 2.85 -5.59
C THR A 29 -3.90 2.34 -6.80
N GLU A 30 -3.26 1.92 -7.89
CA GLU A 30 -3.97 1.35 -9.05
C GLU A 30 -3.19 0.19 -9.68
N ALA A 31 -3.86 -0.96 -9.79
CA ALA A 31 -3.44 -2.10 -10.59
C ALA A 31 -4.10 -2.03 -11.97
N ASP A 32 -3.37 -2.41 -13.03
CA ASP A 32 -3.90 -2.39 -14.40
C ASP A 32 -4.85 -3.58 -14.63
N SER A 33 -4.51 -4.73 -14.04
CA SER A 33 -5.36 -5.92 -14.04
C SER A 33 -4.98 -6.89 -12.92
N PHE A 34 -5.96 -7.64 -12.40
CA PHE A 34 -5.72 -8.78 -11.52
C PHE A 34 -5.26 -10.00 -12.32
N THR A 35 -4.46 -10.89 -11.71
CA THR A 35 -3.91 -12.08 -12.41
C THR A 35 -3.66 -13.25 -11.46
N ASP A 36 -3.73 -14.46 -11.99
CA ASP A 36 -3.43 -15.74 -11.32
C ASP A 36 -2.08 -16.35 -11.74
N GLU A 37 -1.28 -15.60 -12.51
CA GLU A 37 0.04 -16.06 -13.01
C GLU A 37 1.07 -16.24 -11.89
N GLU A 38 2.01 -17.18 -12.05
CA GLU A 38 3.04 -17.46 -11.03
C GLU A 38 4.32 -16.63 -11.19
N ALA A 39 4.90 -16.23 -10.06
CA ALA A 39 6.16 -15.49 -10.01
C ALA A 39 7.36 -16.37 -10.39
N ALA A 40 7.77 -16.33 -11.66
CA ALA A 40 8.87 -17.15 -12.19
C ALA A 40 10.17 -16.39 -12.49
N GLN A 41 10.15 -15.06 -12.48
CA GLN A 41 11.28 -14.23 -12.95
C GLN A 41 11.94 -13.42 -11.81
N LYS A 42 12.80 -12.45 -12.19
CA LYS A 42 13.61 -11.64 -11.29
C LYS A 42 12.75 -10.77 -10.36
N GLU A 43 13.03 -10.83 -9.06
CA GLU A 43 12.47 -9.93 -8.05
C GLU A 43 13.03 -8.51 -8.26
N GLU A 44 12.15 -7.51 -8.36
CA GLU A 44 12.51 -6.09 -8.53
C GLU A 44 12.46 -5.35 -7.19
N LEU A 45 11.48 -5.69 -6.33
CA LEU A 45 11.29 -5.08 -5.02
C LEU A 45 10.56 -6.04 -4.07
N SER A 46 10.98 -6.08 -2.81
CA SER A 46 10.30 -6.78 -1.72
C SER A 46 10.15 -5.83 -0.53
N ILE A 47 8.93 -5.67 -0.04
CA ILE A 47 8.59 -4.86 1.13
C ILE A 47 7.88 -5.75 2.14
N THR A 48 8.32 -5.72 3.40
CA THR A 48 7.61 -6.35 4.52
C THR A 48 7.04 -5.26 5.39
N LEU A 49 5.71 -5.23 5.52
CA LEU A 49 4.96 -4.32 6.38
C LEU A 49 4.69 -5.03 7.69
N TYR A 50 5.12 -4.44 8.80
CA TYR A 50 4.73 -4.89 10.13
C TYR A 50 3.50 -4.08 10.56
N LEU A 51 2.38 -4.76 10.74
CA LEU A 51 1.11 -4.16 11.12
C LEU A 51 0.93 -4.37 12.62
N ASP A 52 0.54 -3.33 13.35
CA ASP A 52 0.15 -3.45 14.76
C ASP A 52 -1.26 -4.06 14.87
N ASN A 53 -1.37 -5.30 14.43
CA ASN A 53 -2.61 -6.07 14.35
C ASN A 53 -2.34 -7.51 14.80
N ASP A 54 -3.05 -7.95 15.83
CA ASP A 54 -2.94 -9.30 16.40
C ASP A 54 -3.21 -10.43 15.39
N ALA A 55 -4.05 -10.20 14.37
CA ALA A 55 -4.42 -11.23 13.40
C ALA A 55 -3.42 -11.37 12.24
N PHE A 56 -2.81 -10.26 11.83
CA PHE A 56 -1.88 -10.20 10.69
C PHE A 56 -0.72 -9.28 11.05
N PRO A 57 0.23 -9.74 11.88
CA PRO A 57 1.29 -8.89 12.42
C PRO A 57 2.30 -8.46 11.35
N GLN A 58 2.31 -9.16 10.21
CA GLN A 58 3.14 -8.81 9.06
C GLN A 58 2.48 -9.24 7.75
N THR A 59 2.72 -8.47 6.70
CA THR A 59 2.43 -8.89 5.32
C THR A 59 3.62 -8.54 4.43
N THR A 60 3.95 -9.43 3.49
CA THR A 60 5.04 -9.21 2.54
C THR A 60 4.50 -9.01 1.14
N ILE A 61 4.82 -7.86 0.55
CA ILE A 61 4.50 -7.51 -0.83
C ILE A 61 5.76 -7.67 -1.66
N LYS A 62 5.69 -8.41 -2.76
CA LYS A 62 6.79 -8.58 -3.71
C LYS A 62 6.36 -8.23 -5.11
N LEU A 63 7.24 -7.55 -5.83
CA LEU A 63 7.05 -7.18 -7.23
C LEU A 63 8.11 -7.91 -8.05
N TYR A 64 7.66 -8.86 -8.86
CA TYR A 64 8.49 -9.60 -9.79
C TYR A 64 8.36 -9.00 -11.18
N ARG A 65 9.42 -9.00 -11.98
CA ARG A 65 9.26 -8.71 -13.41
C ARG A 65 8.33 -9.76 -14.03
N TYR A 66 7.32 -9.34 -14.78
CA TYR A 66 6.49 -10.27 -15.56
C TYR A 66 6.90 -10.20 -17.03
N ASP A 67 6.97 -8.97 -17.57
CA ASP A 67 7.47 -8.67 -18.90
C ASP A 67 8.36 -7.40 -18.90
N GLY A 68 8.64 -6.83 -20.08
CA GLY A 68 9.46 -5.62 -20.21
C GLY A 68 8.81 -4.33 -19.69
N SER A 69 7.50 -4.34 -19.47
CA SER A 69 6.63 -3.21 -19.18
C SER A 69 5.80 -3.36 -17.89
N THR A 70 5.62 -4.58 -17.37
CA THR A 70 4.81 -4.89 -16.20
C THR A 70 5.55 -5.75 -15.17
N CYS A 71 5.10 -5.63 -13.92
CA CYS A 71 5.54 -6.42 -12.78
C CYS A 71 4.34 -7.20 -12.20
N LEU A 72 4.55 -8.45 -11.82
CA LEU A 72 3.61 -9.25 -11.05
C LEU A 72 3.76 -8.95 -9.56
N ALA A 73 2.70 -8.44 -8.94
CA ALA A 73 2.61 -8.21 -7.51
C ALA A 73 2.10 -9.48 -6.81
N THR A 74 2.79 -9.90 -5.76
CA THR A 74 2.36 -10.97 -4.85
C THR A 74 2.27 -10.46 -3.42
N VAL A 75 1.28 -10.96 -2.68
CA VAL A 75 1.07 -10.68 -1.26
C VAL A 75 1.11 -12.01 -0.52
N ASP A 76 2.07 -12.15 0.40
CA ASP A 76 2.32 -13.39 1.16
C ASP A 76 2.42 -14.64 0.26
N GLY A 77 3.09 -14.46 -0.88
CA GLY A 77 3.34 -15.51 -1.88
C GLY A 77 2.18 -15.77 -2.84
N LYS A 78 1.03 -15.10 -2.69
CA LYS A 78 -0.10 -15.22 -3.62
C LYS A 78 -0.08 -14.10 -4.64
N SER A 79 -0.15 -14.43 -5.91
CA SER A 79 -0.31 -13.45 -6.99
C SER A 79 -1.63 -12.71 -6.84
N VAL A 80 -1.56 -11.38 -6.97
CA VAL A 80 -2.73 -10.52 -6.84
C VAL A 80 -2.96 -9.67 -8.08
N ALA A 81 -1.90 -9.10 -8.69
CA ALA A 81 -2.09 -8.13 -9.77
C ALA A 81 -0.86 -7.95 -10.67
N LEU A 82 -1.09 -7.42 -11.87
CA LEU A 82 -0.07 -6.83 -12.72
C LEU A 82 -0.02 -5.31 -12.50
N VAL A 83 1.19 -4.80 -12.32
CA VAL A 83 1.49 -3.41 -12.03
C VAL A 83 2.42 -2.86 -13.11
N PRO A 84 2.14 -1.70 -13.72
CA PRO A 84 3.06 -1.08 -14.66
C PRO A 84 4.44 -0.88 -14.04
N ARG A 85 5.50 -1.21 -14.79
CA ARG A 85 6.89 -1.11 -14.33
C ARG A 85 7.25 0.29 -13.86
N SER A 86 6.68 1.33 -14.47
CA SER A 86 6.85 2.72 -14.05
C SER A 86 6.39 2.98 -12.62
N ARG A 87 5.28 2.36 -12.18
CA ARG A 87 4.79 2.48 -10.79
C ARG A 87 5.71 1.76 -9.82
N THR A 88 6.19 0.58 -10.18
CA THR A 88 7.20 -0.14 -9.39
C THR A 88 8.44 0.72 -9.19
N VAL A 89 8.93 1.40 -10.23
CA VAL A 89 10.08 2.31 -10.12
C VAL A 89 9.77 3.50 -9.20
N ASN A 90 8.62 4.16 -9.36
CA ASN A 90 8.22 5.26 -8.48
C ASN A 90 8.16 4.82 -7.01
N LEU A 91 7.67 3.62 -6.74
CA LEU A 91 7.62 3.06 -5.39
C LEU A 91 9.03 2.80 -4.83
N ILE A 92 9.95 2.24 -5.64
CA ILE A 92 11.36 2.06 -5.25
C ILE A 92 11.98 3.41 -4.87
N GLU A 93 11.74 4.45 -5.66
CA GLU A 93 12.23 5.81 -5.39
C GLU A 93 11.62 6.40 -4.11
N ALA A 94 10.31 6.26 -3.92
CA ALA A 94 9.62 6.72 -2.71
C ALA A 94 10.16 6.03 -1.44
N VAL A 95 10.38 4.71 -1.50
CA VAL A 95 10.97 3.96 -0.39
C VAL A 95 12.40 4.44 -0.11
N ASN A 96 13.23 4.60 -1.14
CA ASN A 96 14.60 5.10 -0.99
C ASN A 96 14.66 6.53 -0.44
N ALA A 97 13.64 7.36 -0.68
CA ALA A 97 13.57 8.71 -0.13
C ALA A 97 13.25 8.71 1.38
N ILE A 98 12.49 7.71 1.85
CA ILE A 98 12.05 7.60 3.26
C ILE A 98 13.07 6.83 4.10
N VAL A 99 13.73 5.82 3.55
CA VAL A 99 14.78 5.06 4.23
C VAL A 99 16.10 5.82 4.08
N PRO A 100 16.58 6.56 5.11
CA PRO A 100 17.80 7.33 4.97
C PRO A 100 18.98 6.37 4.94
N GLY A 101 19.68 6.31 3.80
CA GLY A 101 20.97 5.63 3.68
C GLY A 101 20.89 4.21 3.13
N LYS A 102 21.06 4.10 1.82
CA LYS A 102 22.36 3.65 1.33
C LYS A 102 23.20 4.85 0.90
#